data_AF-A0A852JU25-F1
#
_entry.id   AF-A0A852JU25-F1
#
_cell.length_a   1.000
_cell.length_b   1.000
_cell.length_c   1.000
_cell.angle_alpha   90.00
_cell.angle_beta   90.00
_cell.angle_gamma   90.00
#
_symmetry.space_group_name_H-M   'P 1'
#
loop_
_entity.id
_entity.type
_entity.pdbx_description
1 polymer ?
#
loop_
_entity_poly.entity_id
_entity_poly.type
_entity_poly.pdbx_seq_one_letter_code
_entity_poly.pdbx_strand_id
1 'polypeptide(L)'
;VQMNLQSMQQHFDVIQMQQALLKEQKKEKEALIFQLKKDIEEQKPKLNRVLRQCSKLSREIESQREDGPETLEERDIHLRELKAFNKTVNQVIADVLEANPDLIAAFQMYFDKYNLELPVALSPSGSQTSMSLQSTLPSTRAPTRRTSASSEVSPPNVVELTLPMPTPEEAAALDSQPASRGSISGISERKKS
;
A
#
# COMPACT_ATOMS: atom_id res chain seq x y z
N VAL A 1 -38.54 70.62 -11.25
CA VAL A 1 -38.48 69.73 -12.44
C VAL A 1 -37.04 69.56 -12.95
N GLN A 2 -36.29 70.65 -13.16
CA GLN A 2 -34.93 70.60 -13.73
C GLN A 2 -33.88 69.84 -12.90
N MET A 3 -33.90 69.97 -11.57
CA MET A 3 -33.01 69.20 -10.67
C MET A 3 -33.26 67.68 -10.72
N ASN A 4 -34.50 67.26 -10.96
CA ASN A 4 -34.84 65.84 -11.04
C ASN A 4 -34.29 65.19 -12.33
N LEU A 5 -34.30 65.94 -13.44
CA LEU A 5 -33.76 65.48 -14.71
C LEU A 5 -32.24 65.31 -14.65
N GLN A 6 -31.54 66.25 -14.01
CA GLN A 6 -30.09 66.16 -13.81
C GLN A 6 -29.70 64.99 -12.90
N SER A 7 -30.46 64.75 -11.83
CA SER A 7 -30.27 63.59 -10.94
C SER A 7 -30.48 62.27 -11.69
N MET A 8 -31.54 62.17 -12.50
CA MET A 8 -31.81 60.99 -13.32
C MET A 8 -30.69 60.71 -14.33
N GLN A 9 -30.14 61.76 -14.95
CA GLN A 9 -29.00 61.64 -15.86
C GLN A 9 -27.75 61.09 -15.14
N GLN A 10 -27.42 61.64 -13.97
CA GLN A 10 -26.27 61.16 -13.18
C GLN A 10 -26.43 59.69 -12.78
N HIS A 11 -27.64 59.29 -12.37
CA HIS A 11 -27.93 57.90 -12.03
C HIS A 11 -27.79 56.96 -13.25
N PHE A 12 -28.22 57.41 -14.42
CA PHE A 12 -28.07 56.68 -15.66
C PHE A 12 -26.59 56.48 -16.04
N ASP A 13 -25.76 57.53 -15.90
CA ASP A 13 -24.33 57.45 -16.16
C ASP A 13 -23.63 56.45 -15.21
N VAL A 14 -24.01 56.44 -13.93
CA VAL A 14 -23.51 55.47 -12.94
C VAL A 14 -23.89 54.04 -13.33
N ILE A 15 -25.13 53.80 -13.75
CA ILE A 15 -25.58 52.47 -14.21
C ILE A 15 -24.78 52.04 -15.44
N GLN A 16 -24.51 52.93 -16.40
CA GLN A 16 -23.72 52.58 -17.58
C GLN A 16 -22.28 52.19 -17.20
N MET A 17 -21.65 52.93 -16.30
CA MET A 17 -20.32 52.61 -15.81
C MET A 17 -20.29 51.27 -15.08
N GLN A 18 -21.27 50.99 -14.23
CA GLN A 18 -21.41 49.69 -13.57
C GLN A 18 -21.62 48.56 -14.58
N GLN A 19 -22.43 48.78 -15.61
CA GLN A 19 -22.66 47.79 -16.66
C GLN A 19 -21.38 47.50 -17.45
N ALA A 20 -20.58 48.52 -17.76
CA ALA A 20 -19.30 48.35 -18.44
C ALA A 20 -18.30 47.57 -17.58
N LEU A 21 -18.20 47.91 -16.29
CA LEU A 21 -17.36 47.20 -15.33
C LEU A 21 -17.74 45.72 -15.22
N LEU A 22 -19.03 45.42 -15.05
CA LEU A 22 -19.52 44.04 -14.94
C LEU A 22 -19.26 43.24 -16.23
N LYS A 23 -19.37 43.88 -17.40
CA LYS A 23 -19.03 43.24 -18.68
C LYS A 23 -17.56 42.88 -18.75
N GLU A 24 -16.67 43.76 -18.29
CA GLU A 24 -15.23 43.48 -18.32
C GLU A 24 -14.85 42.38 -17.33
N GLN A 25 -15.37 42.45 -16.10
CA GLN A 25 -15.20 41.38 -15.11
C GLN A 25 -15.70 40.02 -15.63
N LYS A 26 -16.81 40.01 -16.37
CA LYS A 26 -17.32 38.79 -17.00
C LYS A 26 -16.31 38.21 -18.00
N LYS A 27 -15.72 39.03 -18.88
CA LYS A 27 -14.71 38.56 -19.84
C LYS A 27 -13.46 38.03 -19.13
N GLU A 28 -12.99 38.70 -18.08
CA GLU A 28 -11.86 38.24 -17.29
C GLU A 28 -12.12 36.85 -16.67
N LYS A 29 -13.32 36.65 -16.12
CA LYS A 29 -13.73 35.34 -15.57
C LYS A 29 -13.83 34.27 -16.66
N GLU A 30 -14.37 34.60 -17.83
CA GLU A 30 -14.44 33.68 -18.98
C GLU A 30 -13.04 33.28 -19.47
N ALA A 31 -12.10 34.23 -19.54
CA ALA A 31 -10.72 33.97 -19.90
C ALA A 31 -10.02 33.05 -18.88
N LEU A 32 -10.24 33.30 -17.58
CA LEU A 32 -9.72 32.44 -16.51
C LEU A 32 -10.28 31.01 -16.59
N ILE A 33 -11.58 30.86 -16.80
CA ILE A 33 -12.22 29.54 -16.97
C ILE A 33 -11.60 28.80 -18.16
N PHE A 34 -11.38 29.50 -19.28
CA PHE A 34 -10.76 28.91 -20.45
C PHE A 34 -9.34 28.43 -20.16
N GLN A 35 -8.53 29.24 -19.47
CA GLN A 35 -7.18 28.86 -19.08
C GLN A 35 -7.18 27.65 -18.15
N LEU A 36 -8.02 27.63 -17.11
CA LEU A 36 -8.12 26.50 -16.19
C LEU A 36 -8.55 25.21 -16.89
N LYS A 37 -9.46 25.29 -17.88
CA LYS A 37 -9.84 24.13 -18.69
C LYS A 37 -8.64 23.58 -19.47
N LYS A 38 -7.85 24.47 -20.09
CA LYS A 38 -6.63 24.07 -20.80
C LYS A 38 -5.63 23.39 -19.85
N ASP A 39 -5.42 23.97 -18.67
CA ASP A 39 -4.50 23.42 -17.68
C ASP A 39 -4.96 22.02 -17.20
N ILE A 40 -6.27 21.82 -16.99
CA ILE A 40 -6.84 20.51 -16.65
C ILE A 40 -6.54 19.48 -17.75
N GLU A 41 -6.77 19.82 -19.03
CA GLU A 41 -6.49 18.90 -20.13
C GLU A 41 -5.00 18.58 -20.26
N GLU A 42 -4.12 19.53 -19.94
CA GLU A 42 -2.67 19.31 -19.93
C GLU A 42 -2.22 18.39 -18.77
N GLN A 43 -2.91 18.42 -17.63
CA GLN A 43 -2.57 17.60 -16.47
C GLN A 43 -3.04 16.14 -16.60
N LYS A 44 -4.14 15.87 -17.32
CA LYS A 44 -4.65 14.50 -17.54
C LYS A 44 -3.61 13.49 -18.04
N PRO A 45 -2.81 13.77 -19.09
CA PRO A 45 -1.80 12.81 -19.55
C PRO A 45 -0.65 12.61 -18.55
N LYS A 46 -0.29 13.65 -17.77
CA LYS A 46 0.72 13.53 -16.70
C LYS A 46 0.24 12.57 -15.62
N LEU A 47 -1.01 12.71 -15.18
CA LEU A 47 -1.65 11.79 -14.23
C LEU A 47 -1.71 10.35 -14.79
N ASN A 48 -2.11 10.19 -16.06
CA ASN A 48 -2.17 8.87 -16.68
C ASN A 48 -0.80 8.18 -16.72
N ARG A 49 0.27 8.94 -17.00
CA ARG A 49 1.64 8.41 -17.00
C ARG A 49 2.06 7.94 -15.61
N VAL A 50 1.81 8.74 -14.56
CA VAL A 50 2.12 8.36 -13.18
C VAL A 50 1.33 7.11 -12.79
N LEU A 51 0.04 7.05 -13.10
CA LEU A 51 -0.78 5.87 -12.80
C LEU A 51 -0.23 4.60 -13.44
N ARG A 52 0.18 4.67 -14.72
CA ARG A 52 0.82 3.54 -15.41
C ARG A 52 2.13 3.12 -14.75
N GLN A 53 2.94 4.08 -14.31
CA GLN A 53 4.20 3.80 -13.61
C GLN A 53 3.94 3.14 -12.26
N CYS A 54 3.00 3.65 -11.46
CA CYS A 54 2.59 3.04 -10.20
C CYS A 54 2.11 1.61 -10.42
N SER A 55 1.21 1.37 -11.38
CA SER A 55 0.73 0.01 -11.66
C SER A 55 1.84 -0.93 -12.12
N LYS A 56 2.83 -0.44 -12.89
CA LYS A 56 3.99 -1.23 -13.29
C LYS A 56 4.85 -1.62 -12.07
N LEU A 57 5.19 -0.65 -11.23
CA LEU A 57 5.98 -0.87 -10.03
C LEU A 57 5.28 -1.80 -9.04
N SER A 58 3.96 -1.66 -8.85
CA SER A 58 3.18 -2.57 -8.01
C SER A 58 3.28 -4.02 -8.48
N ARG A 59 3.12 -4.26 -9.80
CA ARG A 59 3.27 -5.60 -10.37
C ARG A 59 4.70 -6.14 -10.25
N GLU A 60 5.70 -5.28 -10.41
CA GLU A 60 7.10 -5.65 -10.27
C GLU A 60 7.41 -6.08 -8.82
N ILE A 61 6.96 -5.31 -7.82
CA ILE A 61 7.06 -5.66 -6.41
C ILE A 61 6.36 -6.99 -6.14
N GLU A 62 5.14 -7.18 -6.65
CA GLU A 62 4.40 -8.44 -6.49
C GLU A 62 5.14 -9.62 -7.13
N SER A 63 5.75 -9.44 -8.31
CA SER A 63 6.50 -10.51 -9.01
C SER A 63 7.85 -10.85 -8.38
N GLN A 64 8.47 -9.90 -7.67
CA GLN A 64 9.73 -10.11 -6.95
C GLN A 64 9.52 -10.78 -5.59
N ARG A 65 8.29 -10.79 -5.06
CA ARG A 65 7.96 -11.60 -3.89
C ARG A 65 7.91 -13.06 -4.36
N GLU A 66 8.96 -13.83 -4.03
CA GLU A 66 9.09 -15.25 -4.39
C GLU A 66 7.87 -16.06 -3.93
N ASP A 67 7.34 -15.69 -2.77
CA ASP A 67 6.04 -16.13 -2.30
C ASP A 67 5.01 -15.06 -2.69
N GLY A 68 3.94 -15.45 -3.36
CA GLY A 68 2.82 -14.56 -3.66
C GLY A 68 2.24 -13.89 -2.41
N PRO A 69 1.11 -13.17 -2.49
CA PRO A 69 0.41 -12.80 -1.26
C PRO A 69 0.15 -14.07 -0.45
N GLU A 70 0.73 -14.14 0.76
CA GLU A 70 0.68 -15.35 1.58
C GLU A 70 -0.78 -15.79 1.74
N THR A 71 -1.06 -17.02 1.31
CA THR A 71 -2.42 -17.56 1.32
C THR A 71 -2.88 -17.78 2.77
N LEU A 72 -4.19 -17.88 3.00
CA LEU A 72 -4.67 -18.19 4.35
C LEU A 72 -4.19 -19.57 4.80
N GLU A 73 -4.04 -20.48 3.84
CA GLU A 73 -3.52 -21.83 4.00
C GLU A 73 -2.04 -21.82 4.42
N GLU A 74 -1.19 -21.02 3.76
CA GLU A 74 0.21 -20.82 4.16
C GLU A 74 0.33 -20.25 5.57
N ARG A 75 -0.51 -19.27 5.93
CA ARG A 75 -0.57 -18.74 7.30
C ARG A 75 -0.95 -19.81 8.33
N ASP A 76 -1.91 -20.67 8.02
CA ASP A 76 -2.31 -21.77 8.92
C ASP A 76 -1.16 -22.78 9.09
N ILE A 77 -0.43 -23.10 8.02
CA ILE A 77 0.74 -23.98 8.06
C ILE A 77 1.81 -23.38 8.95
N HIS A 78 2.21 -22.12 8.73
CA HIS A 78 3.20 -21.43 9.55
C HIS A 78 2.79 -21.37 11.03
N LEU A 79 1.52 -21.11 11.32
CA LEU A 79 1.00 -21.08 12.68
C LEU A 79 1.07 -22.47 13.34
N ARG A 80 0.77 -23.53 12.59
CA ARG A 80 0.86 -24.92 13.07
C ARG A 80 2.31 -25.32 13.35
N GLU A 81 3.23 -24.98 12.46
CA GLU A 81 4.66 -25.22 12.60
C GLU A 81 5.22 -24.48 13.81
N LEU A 82 4.85 -23.20 13.99
CA LEU A 82 5.28 -22.41 15.13
C LEU A 82 4.78 -22.99 16.46
N LYS A 83 3.53 -23.45 16.52
CA LYS A 83 3.00 -24.15 17.70
C LYS A 83 3.74 -25.45 17.98
N ALA A 84 4.06 -26.22 16.95
CA ALA A 84 4.81 -27.46 17.10
C ALA A 84 6.24 -27.18 17.61
N PHE A 85 6.92 -26.18 17.04
CA PHE A 85 8.25 -25.76 17.49
C PHE A 85 8.23 -25.29 18.95
N ASN A 86 7.27 -24.44 19.33
CA ASN A 86 7.12 -23.99 20.71
C ASN A 86 6.90 -25.16 21.67
N LYS A 87 6.09 -26.14 21.28
CA LYS A 87 5.89 -27.37 22.06
C LYS A 87 7.20 -28.14 22.24
N THR A 88 8.00 -28.28 21.19
CA THR A 88 9.31 -28.94 21.26
C THR A 88 10.26 -28.20 22.19
N VAL A 89 10.33 -26.87 22.11
CA VAL A 89 11.16 -26.04 23.02
C VAL A 89 10.72 -26.22 24.47
N ASN A 90 9.42 -26.15 24.74
CA ASN A 90 8.87 -26.34 26.08
C ASN A 90 9.19 -27.73 26.64
N GLN A 91 9.13 -28.77 25.80
CA GLN A 91 9.50 -30.13 26.20
C GLN A 91 10.98 -30.21 26.57
N VAL A 92 11.88 -29.67 25.74
CA VAL A 92 13.32 -29.66 26.03
C VAL A 92 13.62 -28.93 27.32
N ILE A 93 12.97 -27.79 27.57
CA ILE A 93 13.13 -27.06 28.84
C ILE A 93 12.65 -27.91 30.02
N ALA A 94 11.48 -28.55 29.90
CA ALA A 94 10.96 -29.42 30.95
C ALA A 94 11.91 -30.60 31.25
N ASP A 95 12.43 -31.27 30.21
CA ASP A 95 13.36 -32.39 30.34
C ASP A 95 14.67 -31.97 31.02
N VAL A 96 15.20 -30.79 30.67
CA VAL A 96 16.43 -30.24 31.29
C VAL A 96 16.21 -29.92 32.78
N LEU A 97 15.05 -29.37 33.14
CA LEU A 97 14.71 -29.05 34.52
C LEU A 97 14.42 -30.30 35.37
N GLU A 98 13.85 -31.34 34.77
CA GLU A 98 13.67 -32.64 35.41
C GLU A 98 15.03 -33.30 35.71
N ALA A 99 15.96 -33.26 34.75
CA ALA A 99 17.30 -33.83 34.91
C ALA A 99 18.20 -33.01 35.86
N ASN A 100 17.97 -31.70 35.99
CA ASN A 100 18.82 -30.77 36.74
C ASN A 100 17.98 -29.84 37.64
N PRO A 101 17.55 -30.31 38.82
CA PRO A 101 16.66 -29.54 39.69
C PRO A 101 17.30 -28.28 40.29
N ASP A 102 18.63 -28.20 40.33
CA ASP A 102 19.39 -27.03 40.75
C ASP A 102 19.23 -25.83 39.80
N LEU A 103 18.92 -26.09 38.52
CA LEU A 103 18.69 -25.03 37.52
C LEU A 103 17.30 -24.39 37.62
N ILE A 104 16.35 -25.01 38.33
CA ILE A 104 14.96 -24.54 38.43
C ILE A 104 14.90 -23.09 38.93
N ALA A 105 15.62 -22.76 40.01
CA ALA A 105 15.61 -21.42 40.58
C ALA A 105 16.13 -20.35 39.60
N ALA A 106 17.15 -20.69 38.81
CA ALA A 106 17.72 -19.79 37.81
C ALA A 106 16.73 -19.57 36.66
N PHE A 107 16.13 -20.64 36.12
CA PHE A 107 15.13 -20.54 35.06
C PHE A 107 13.88 -19.78 35.53
N GLN A 108 13.39 -20.06 36.74
CA GLN A 108 12.24 -19.38 37.32
C GLN A 108 12.47 -17.86 37.40
N MET A 109 13.64 -17.44 37.89
CA MET A 109 14.00 -16.02 37.94
C MET A 109 13.97 -15.36 36.54
N TYR A 110 14.46 -16.05 35.51
CA TYR A 110 14.43 -15.52 34.15
C TYR A 110 13.02 -15.48 33.56
N PHE A 111 12.21 -16.51 33.76
CA PHE A 111 10.83 -16.56 33.27
C PHE A 111 9.94 -15.52 33.96
N ASP A 112 10.07 -15.36 35.28
CA ASP A 112 9.36 -14.34 36.07
C ASP A 112 9.69 -12.91 35.58
N LYS A 113 10.95 -12.64 35.21
CA LYS A 113 11.37 -11.34 34.65
C LYS A 113 10.57 -10.96 33.39
N TYR A 114 10.13 -11.96 32.61
CA TYR A 114 9.32 -11.76 31.41
C TYR A 114 7.83 -12.06 31.62
N ASN A 115 7.38 -12.28 32.87
CA ASN A 115 6.02 -12.71 33.21
C ASN A 115 5.58 -13.98 32.48
N LEU A 116 6.50 -14.94 32.37
CA LEU A 116 6.27 -16.25 31.77
C LEU A 116 6.23 -17.33 32.85
N GLU A 117 5.47 -18.39 32.61
CA GLU A 117 5.45 -19.57 33.47
C GLU A 117 6.46 -20.61 32.97
N LEU A 118 7.08 -21.34 33.90
CA LEU A 118 7.98 -22.43 33.56
C LEU A 118 7.22 -23.56 32.84
N PRO A 119 7.75 -24.12 31.74
CA PRO A 119 7.15 -25.27 31.09
C PRO A 119 7.12 -26.46 32.05
N VAL A 120 5.93 -26.95 32.36
CA VAL A 120 5.74 -28.20 33.11
C VAL A 120 5.65 -29.34 32.09
N ALA A 121 6.37 -30.44 32.33
CA ALA A 121 6.31 -31.62 31.48
C ALA A 121 4.85 -32.07 31.33
N LEU A 122 4.30 -31.96 30.11
CA LEU A 122 2.98 -32.48 29.81
C LEU A 122 3.11 -34.00 29.75
N SER A 123 2.49 -34.69 30.71
CA SER A 123 2.35 -36.14 30.68
C SER A 123 1.79 -36.58 29.31
N PRO A 124 2.23 -37.70 28.71
CA PRO A 124 1.85 -38.12 27.36
C PRO A 124 0.42 -38.68 27.26
N SER A 125 -0.51 -38.19 28.09
CA SER A 125 -1.93 -38.54 28.05
C SER A 125 -2.72 -37.33 27.58
N GLY A 126 -3.37 -37.48 26.43
CA GLY A 126 -4.05 -36.40 25.73
C GLY A 126 -5.00 -35.60 26.64
N SER A 127 -4.80 -34.28 26.66
CA SER A 127 -5.83 -33.32 27.07
C SER A 127 -5.55 -32.00 26.38
N GLN A 128 -6.23 -31.82 25.25
CA GLN A 128 -6.40 -30.50 24.67
C GLN A 128 -7.35 -29.71 25.58
N THR A 129 -6.81 -28.92 26.50
CA THR A 129 -7.55 -27.79 27.07
C THR A 129 -7.42 -26.62 26.10
N SER A 130 -8.16 -26.72 25.00
CA SER A 130 -8.54 -25.54 24.22
C SER A 130 -9.51 -24.72 25.09
N MET A 131 -9.02 -23.67 25.75
CA MET A 131 -9.86 -22.62 26.32
C MET A 131 -10.48 -21.83 25.18
N SER A 132 -11.49 -22.42 24.55
CA SER A 132 -12.41 -21.74 23.65
C SER A 132 -13.54 -21.18 24.51
N LEU A 133 -13.50 -19.87 24.79
CA LEU A 133 -14.66 -19.13 25.29
C LEU A 133 -15.72 -19.08 24.17
N GLN A 134 -16.49 -20.16 24.03
CA GLN A 134 -17.66 -20.21 23.17
C GLN A 134 -18.83 -19.55 23.91
N SER A 135 -19.17 -18.33 23.48
CA SER A 135 -20.45 -17.71 23.80
C SER A 135 -21.57 -18.55 23.19
N THR A 136 -22.42 -19.10 24.04
CA THR A 136 -23.67 -19.77 23.69
C THR A 136 -24.61 -18.81 22.93
N LEU A 137 -24.95 -19.15 21.69
CA LEU A 137 -26.14 -18.62 21.01
C LEU A 137 -26.96 -19.80 20.48
N PRO A 138 -28.29 -19.82 20.72
CA PRO A 138 -29.10 -21.00 20.47
C PRO A 138 -29.37 -21.24 18.98
N SER A 139 -29.27 -22.51 18.63
CA SER A 139 -29.59 -23.15 17.35
C SER A 139 -31.02 -22.84 16.91
N THR A 140 -31.16 -22.23 15.73
CA THR A 140 -32.43 -22.17 15.00
C THR A 140 -32.31 -22.96 13.70
N ARG A 141 -33.09 -24.03 13.67
CA ARG A 141 -33.30 -24.97 12.57
C ARG A 141 -33.98 -24.30 11.38
N ALA A 142 -33.42 -24.43 10.17
CA ALA A 142 -34.19 -24.43 8.92
C ALA A 142 -33.43 -25.15 7.78
N PRO A 143 -34.08 -26.00 6.97
CA PRO A 143 -33.44 -26.81 5.94
C PRO A 143 -33.70 -26.28 4.52
N THR A 144 -32.74 -26.40 3.60
CA THR A 144 -32.90 -26.54 2.13
C THR A 144 -31.50 -26.47 1.49
N ARG A 145 -31.13 -27.04 0.34
CA ARG A 145 -31.74 -27.91 -0.67
C ARG A 145 -30.54 -28.46 -1.47
N ARG A 146 -30.64 -29.71 -1.95
CA ARG A 146 -29.69 -30.29 -2.91
C ARG A 146 -29.77 -29.59 -4.26
N THR A 147 -28.63 -29.26 -4.88
CA THR A 147 -28.41 -29.39 -6.33
C THR A 147 -26.93 -29.60 -6.64
N SER A 148 -26.70 -30.54 -7.55
CA SER A 148 -25.46 -31.02 -8.16
C SER A 148 -25.09 -30.24 -9.43
N ALA A 149 -23.79 -30.07 -9.71
CA ALA A 149 -23.19 -30.03 -11.07
C ALA A 149 -21.66 -29.88 -10.88
N SER A 150 -20.85 -30.89 -11.16
CA SER A 150 -20.33 -31.34 -12.48
C SER A 150 -19.03 -30.64 -12.86
N SER A 151 -17.98 -31.44 -12.93
CA SER A 151 -16.61 -31.13 -13.32
C SER A 151 -16.50 -30.61 -14.76
N GLU A 152 -15.47 -29.80 -15.03
CA GLU A 152 -14.62 -29.91 -16.23
C GLU A 152 -13.33 -29.11 -16.03
N VAL A 153 -12.18 -29.80 -16.11
CA VAL A 153 -10.82 -29.25 -16.03
C VAL A 153 -10.17 -29.46 -17.39
N SER A 154 -9.63 -28.40 -17.98
CA SER A 154 -8.78 -28.46 -19.19
C SER A 154 -7.33 -28.14 -18.83
N PRO A 155 -6.32 -28.80 -19.44
CA PRO A 155 -4.91 -28.57 -19.14
C PRO A 155 -4.32 -27.38 -19.94
N PRO A 156 -3.31 -26.67 -19.42
CA PRO A 156 -2.64 -25.58 -20.14
C PRO A 156 -1.55 -26.06 -21.10
N ASN A 157 -1.47 -25.41 -22.27
CA ASN A 157 -0.46 -25.58 -23.31
C ASN A 157 0.87 -24.91 -22.89
N VAL A 158 1.98 -25.64 -22.95
CA VAL A 158 3.34 -25.12 -22.73
C VAL A 158 3.91 -24.64 -24.06
N VAL A 159 4.29 -23.36 -24.15
CA VAL A 159 5.06 -22.80 -25.27
C VAL A 159 6.48 -22.53 -24.76
N GLU A 160 7.43 -23.28 -25.29
CA GLU A 160 8.86 -23.11 -25.02
C GLU A 160 9.42 -22.02 -25.94
N LEU A 161 10.01 -20.97 -25.34
CA LEU A 161 10.62 -19.86 -26.07
C LEU A 161 12.12 -19.81 -25.77
N THR A 162 12.93 -20.40 -26.65
CA THR A 162 14.40 -20.31 -26.58
C THR A 162 14.85 -18.98 -27.18
N LEU A 163 15.54 -18.14 -26.40
CA LEU A 163 16.20 -16.94 -26.90
C LEU A 163 17.73 -17.12 -26.81
N PRO A 164 18.50 -16.77 -27.87
CA PRO A 164 19.95 -16.93 -27.89
C PRO A 164 20.64 -15.83 -27.07
N MET A 165 21.48 -16.22 -26.11
CA MET A 165 22.38 -15.29 -25.41
C MET A 165 23.66 -15.03 -26.24
N PRO A 166 24.12 -13.77 -26.38
CA PRO A 166 25.45 -13.48 -26.88
C PRO A 166 26.52 -13.65 -25.78
N THR A 167 27.72 -14.04 -26.20
CA THR A 167 28.89 -14.38 -25.37
C THR A 167 29.63 -13.13 -24.85
N PRO A 168 30.48 -13.27 -23.80
CA PRO A 168 30.90 -12.17 -22.91
C PRO A 168 31.98 -11.20 -23.45
N GLU A 169 32.22 -11.13 -24.75
CA GLU A 169 33.36 -10.35 -25.30
C GLU A 169 33.04 -8.89 -25.66
N GLU A 170 31.77 -8.47 -25.61
CA GLU A 170 31.34 -7.13 -26.05
C GLU A 170 31.05 -6.14 -24.89
N ALA A 171 31.38 -6.51 -23.65
CA ALA A 171 31.18 -5.65 -22.46
C ALA A 171 32.38 -4.76 -22.11
N ALA A 172 33.52 -4.87 -22.81
CA ALA A 172 34.79 -4.24 -22.41
C ALA A 172 35.14 -2.91 -23.12
N ALA A 173 34.26 -2.36 -23.98
CA ALA A 173 34.64 -1.27 -24.89
C ALA A 173 34.12 0.14 -24.53
N LEU A 174 33.44 0.34 -23.39
CA LEU A 174 32.91 1.68 -23.04
C LEU A 174 33.21 2.06 -21.58
N ASP A 175 34.46 1.90 -21.18
CA ASP A 175 34.99 2.53 -19.97
C ASP A 175 36.18 3.41 -20.36
N SER A 176 35.96 4.73 -20.45
CA SER A 176 37.00 5.77 -20.38
C SER A 176 36.38 7.18 -20.41
N GLN A 177 36.37 7.82 -19.24
CA GLN A 177 36.93 9.16 -18.97
C GLN A 177 35.98 10.20 -18.31
N PRO A 178 36.39 10.81 -17.18
CA PRO A 178 35.65 11.86 -16.47
C PRO A 178 36.15 13.29 -16.81
N ALA A 179 35.31 14.31 -16.64
CA ALA A 179 35.73 15.70 -16.56
C ALA A 179 34.89 16.50 -15.55
N SER A 180 35.60 17.11 -14.59
CA SER A 180 35.07 17.97 -13.53
C SER A 180 34.89 19.43 -13.99
N ARG A 181 34.13 20.17 -13.15
CA ARG A 181 34.12 21.63 -12.89
C ARG A 181 33.05 22.47 -13.60
N GLY A 182 32.30 23.22 -12.79
CA GLY A 182 31.67 24.48 -13.21
C GLY A 182 30.43 24.90 -12.43
N SER A 183 30.55 25.22 -11.14
CA SER A 183 29.52 25.99 -10.41
C SER A 183 29.56 27.45 -10.83
N ILE A 184 28.42 28.02 -11.26
CA ILE A 184 28.18 29.47 -11.22
C ILE A 184 26.71 29.77 -10.87
N SER A 185 26.52 30.44 -9.75
CA SER A 185 25.31 31.12 -9.33
C SER A 185 25.22 32.49 -10.01
N GLY A 186 24.09 32.80 -10.66
CA GLY A 186 23.85 34.09 -11.31
C GLY A 186 22.49 34.66 -10.92
N ILE A 187 22.52 35.60 -9.98
CA ILE A 187 21.44 36.52 -9.61
C ILE A 187 21.10 37.43 -10.80
N SER A 188 19.82 37.70 -11.04
CA SER A 188 19.40 38.92 -11.76
C SER A 188 18.11 39.48 -11.18
N GLU A 189 18.26 40.46 -10.29
CA GLU A 189 17.27 41.49 -10.08
C GLU A 189 17.16 42.35 -11.35
N ARG A 190 15.94 42.75 -11.74
CA ARG A 190 15.73 43.98 -12.51
C ARG A 190 14.48 44.70 -12.04
N LYS A 191 14.70 45.91 -11.53
CA LYS A 191 13.73 46.89 -11.09
C LYS A 191 13.64 48.00 -12.15
N LYS A 192 12.39 48.35 -12.49
CA LYS A 192 11.82 49.64 -12.93
C LYS A 192 12.75 50.71 -13.57
N SER A 193 12.36 51.17 -14.75
CA SER A 193 12.21 52.59 -15.10
C SER A 193 11.03 52.72 -16.05
#